data_AF-A0A6J1Z2E7-F1
#
_entry.id   AF-A0A6J1Z2E7-F1
#
_cell.length_a   1.000
_cell.length_b   1.000
_cell.length_c   1.000
_cell.angle_alpha   90.00
_cell.angle_beta   90.00
_cell.angle_gamma   90.00
#
_symmetry.space_group_name_H-M   'P 1'
#
loop_
_entity.id
_entity.type
_entity.pdbx_description
1 polymer ?
#
loop_
_entity_poly.entity_id
_entity_poly.type
_entity_poly.pdbx_seq_one_letter_code
_entity_poly.pdbx_strand_id
1 'polypeptide(L)'
;MLRVRCLRGGSRGAEAVHYIGSRLGRTLTGWVQRTFQSTQAATASSRNSCAADDKATDPLPKDCPVSSYNEWDPLEEVIVGRAENACVPPFTVEVKANTYEKYWPFYQKHGGHYFPKDHLKKAVTEIEEMCNILKMEGVTVRRPDPIDWSLKYKTPDFESTGK
;
A
#
# COMPACT_ATOMS: atom_id res chain seq x y z
N MET A 1 11.35 28.68 16.68
CA MET A 1 9.89 28.50 16.64
C MET A 1 9.43 28.86 15.22
N LEU A 2 9.31 27.88 14.33
CA LEU A 2 8.95 28.10 12.92
C LEU A 2 7.68 27.30 12.60
N ARG A 3 6.68 28.04 12.12
CA ARG A 3 5.28 27.63 11.97
C ARG A 3 5.07 27.10 10.55
N VAL A 4 5.03 25.78 10.38
CA VAL A 4 4.76 25.14 9.08
C VAL A 4 3.26 25.05 8.85
N ARG A 5 2.78 25.68 7.76
CA ARG A 5 1.38 25.60 7.31
C ARG A 5 1.20 24.29 6.52
N CYS A 6 0.41 23.37 7.05
CA CYS A 6 0.00 22.17 6.34
C CYS A 6 -1.08 22.54 5.30
N LEU A 7 -0.76 22.43 4.01
CA LEU A 7 -1.74 22.50 2.92
C LEU A 7 -2.40 21.13 2.79
N ARG A 8 -3.66 21.06 3.22
CA ARG A 8 -4.52 19.88 3.10
C ARG A 8 -5.03 19.78 1.65
N GLY A 9 -4.29 19.09 0.80
CA GLY A 9 -4.70 18.79 -0.58
C GLY A 9 -5.76 17.69 -0.60
N GLY A 10 -7.03 18.08 -0.75
CA GLY A 10 -8.16 17.16 -0.88
C GLY A 10 -8.26 16.52 -2.27
N SER A 11 -8.64 15.25 -2.28
CA SER A 11 -8.92 14.42 -3.44
C SER A 11 -10.00 15.05 -4.34
N ARG A 12 -9.65 15.46 -5.56
CA ARG A 12 -10.62 15.91 -6.57
C ARG A 12 -11.11 14.69 -7.38
N GLY A 13 -12.00 13.91 -6.77
CA GLY A 13 -12.76 12.87 -7.45
C GLY A 13 -14.26 13.14 -7.27
N ALA A 14 -14.85 13.95 -8.15
CA ALA A 14 -16.30 14.06 -8.36
C ALA A 14 -16.57 15.09 -9.47
N GLU A 15 -16.42 14.71 -10.74
CA GLU A 15 -17.03 15.43 -11.87
C GLU A 15 -17.76 14.38 -12.70
N ALA A 16 -19.00 14.13 -12.32
CA ALA A 16 -20.03 13.54 -13.17
C ALA A 16 -21.37 13.95 -12.56
N VAL A 17 -22.12 14.81 -13.26
CA VAL A 17 -23.57 14.77 -13.49
C VAL A 17 -23.97 16.16 -14.01
N HIS A 18 -24.01 16.30 -15.33
CA HIS A 18 -24.85 17.28 -16.00
C HIS A 18 -26.06 16.54 -16.54
N TYR A 19 -27.23 16.65 -15.88
CA TYR A 19 -28.52 16.70 -16.58
C TYR A 19 -29.68 17.12 -15.67
N ILE A 20 -30.37 18.18 -16.12
CA ILE A 20 -31.81 18.51 -16.02
C ILE A 20 -32.49 18.63 -14.66
N GLY A 21 -33.15 19.78 -14.46
CA GLY A 21 -34.33 19.87 -13.59
C GLY A 21 -34.54 21.23 -12.95
N SER A 22 -35.11 22.17 -13.69
CA SER A 22 -35.47 23.52 -13.24
C SER A 22 -36.62 23.55 -12.22
N ARG A 23 -36.46 24.46 -11.24
CA ARG A 23 -37.49 25.30 -10.58
C ARG A 23 -38.66 24.61 -9.85
N LEU A 24 -38.59 24.66 -8.52
CA LEU A 24 -39.64 24.99 -7.55
C LEU A 24 -38.88 25.22 -6.21
N GLY A 25 -38.76 26.40 -5.63
CA GLY A 25 -39.83 27.28 -5.21
C GLY A 25 -40.20 26.97 -3.75
N ARG A 26 -39.49 27.57 -2.78
CA ARG A 26 -40.02 28.05 -1.48
C ARG A 26 -38.92 28.57 -0.55
N THR A 27 -39.10 29.80 -0.12
CA THR A 27 -38.44 30.48 0.98
C THR A 27 -38.96 29.95 2.32
N LEU A 28 -38.07 29.74 3.29
CA LEU A 28 -38.34 29.99 4.71
C LEU A 28 -37.04 30.05 5.50
N THR A 29 -36.79 31.24 6.03
CA THR A 29 -35.82 31.59 7.07
C THR A 29 -36.12 30.81 8.34
N GLY A 30 -35.10 30.18 8.93
CA GLY A 30 -35.21 29.53 10.23
C GLY A 30 -33.85 29.45 10.89
N TRP A 31 -33.50 30.48 11.66
CA TRP A 31 -32.35 30.46 12.54
C TRP A 31 -32.71 29.56 13.73
N VAL A 32 -32.08 28.39 13.85
CA VAL A 32 -32.25 27.51 15.01
C VAL A 32 -30.90 27.42 15.71
N GLN A 33 -30.80 28.11 16.85
CA GLN A 33 -29.73 27.93 17.82
C GLN A 33 -29.76 26.48 18.32
N ARG A 34 -28.70 25.73 18.07
CA ARG A 34 -28.49 24.40 18.67
C ARG A 34 -27.64 24.59 19.92
N THR A 35 -28.29 24.55 21.07
CA THR A 35 -27.65 24.40 22.38
C THR A 35 -26.96 23.04 22.43
N PHE A 36 -25.63 23.03 22.52
CA PHE A 36 -24.87 21.83 22.83
C PHE A 36 -25.02 21.51 24.32
N GLN A 37 -25.84 20.51 24.64
CA GLN A 37 -25.82 19.89 25.96
C GLN A 37 -24.72 18.83 25.96
N SER A 38 -23.70 19.10 26.77
CA SER A 38 -22.59 18.19 27.08
C SER A 38 -23.12 17.05 27.96
N THR A 39 -23.07 15.81 27.46
CA THR A 39 -23.38 14.63 28.28
C THR A 39 -22.08 14.10 28.88
N GLN A 40 -22.09 14.04 30.22
CA GLN A 40 -20.96 13.71 31.07
C GLN A 40 -20.48 12.26 30.89
N ALA A 41 -19.20 12.05 31.20
CA ALA A 41 -18.50 10.78 31.18
C ALA A 41 -19.15 9.75 32.13
N ALA A 42 -19.38 8.54 31.62
CA ALA A 42 -19.83 7.41 32.43
C ALA A 42 -18.64 6.83 33.21
N THR A 43 -18.79 6.75 34.53
CA THR A 43 -17.89 6.03 35.44
C THR A 43 -18.11 4.53 35.32
N ALA A 44 -17.05 3.77 35.05
CA ALA A 44 -17.10 2.31 35.01
C ALA A 44 -17.17 1.75 36.44
N SER A 45 -18.26 1.04 36.75
CA SER A 45 -18.45 0.31 38.00
C SER A 45 -17.68 -1.01 37.97
N SER A 46 -16.82 -1.22 38.97
CA SER A 46 -16.19 -2.50 39.30
C SER A 46 -17.26 -3.58 39.52
N ARG A 47 -17.17 -4.69 38.78
CA ARG A 47 -17.90 -5.93 39.08
C ARG A 47 -16.93 -7.04 39.45
N ASN A 48 -17.17 -7.58 40.64
CA ASN A 48 -16.48 -8.69 41.26
C ASN A 48 -16.56 -10.00 40.46
N SER A 49 -15.53 -10.80 40.70
CA SER A 49 -15.23 -12.18 40.33
C SER A 49 -16.38 -13.20 40.42
N CYS A 50 -16.41 -14.12 39.45
CA CYS A 50 -16.91 -15.48 39.60
C CYS A 50 -15.83 -16.46 39.15
N ALA A 51 -15.48 -17.42 40.01
CA ALA A 51 -14.33 -18.30 39.85
C ALA A 51 -14.65 -19.56 39.03
N ALA A 52 -13.72 -19.85 38.13
CA ALA A 52 -13.23 -21.14 37.59
C ALA A 52 -14.22 -22.23 37.16
N ASP A 53 -14.22 -22.51 35.85
CA ASP A 53 -14.29 -23.86 35.29
C ASP A 53 -13.10 -24.09 34.35
N ASP A 54 -12.60 -25.31 34.37
CA ASP A 54 -11.27 -25.77 34.00
C ASP A 54 -10.97 -25.83 32.49
N LYS A 55 -9.69 -25.61 32.16
CA LYS A 55 -8.94 -26.02 30.96
C LYS A 55 -9.45 -25.67 29.56
N ALA A 56 -8.95 -24.53 29.09
CA ALA A 56 -8.19 -24.48 27.85
C ALA A 56 -7.03 -23.49 28.02
N THR A 57 -5.93 -23.92 28.65
CA THR A 57 -4.63 -23.29 28.39
C THR A 57 -4.18 -23.76 27.01
N ASP A 58 -4.88 -23.31 25.97
CA ASP A 58 -4.22 -23.20 24.69
C ASP A 58 -3.11 -22.17 24.91
N PRO A 59 -1.84 -22.52 24.69
CA PRO A 59 -0.79 -21.52 24.75
C PRO A 59 -1.20 -20.39 23.81
N LEU A 60 -1.14 -19.15 24.33
CA LEU A 60 -1.34 -17.95 23.52
C LEU A 60 -0.62 -18.16 22.18
N PRO A 61 -1.30 -17.93 21.04
CA PRO A 61 -0.71 -18.19 19.74
C PRO A 61 0.69 -17.56 19.72
N LYS A 62 1.70 -18.38 19.38
CA LYS A 62 3.07 -17.92 19.14
C LYS A 62 3.01 -16.57 18.42
N ASP A 63 3.78 -15.60 18.91
CA ASP A 63 3.80 -14.23 18.40
C ASP A 63 3.64 -14.21 16.88
N CYS A 64 2.59 -13.53 16.38
CA CYS A 64 2.35 -13.43 14.95
C CYS A 64 3.44 -12.53 14.35
N PRO A 65 4.28 -13.02 13.43
CA PRO A 65 5.34 -12.21 12.84
C PRO A 65 4.82 -11.07 11.95
N VAL A 66 3.52 -11.07 11.65
CA VAL A 66 2.86 -10.04 10.83
C VAL A 66 1.90 -9.25 11.72
N SER A 67 2.31 -8.04 12.09
CA SER A 67 1.49 -7.09 12.85
C SER A 67 1.92 -5.65 12.53
N SER A 68 1.29 -5.05 11.53
CA SER A 68 1.52 -3.65 11.12
C SER A 68 0.18 -2.99 10.84
N TYR A 69 -0.04 -1.82 11.44
CA TYR A 69 -1.31 -1.08 11.38
C TYR A 69 -1.17 0.28 10.69
N ASN A 70 0.06 0.71 10.46
CA ASN A 70 0.42 1.97 9.83
C ASN A 70 1.90 1.95 9.38
N GLU A 71 2.34 3.07 8.82
CA GLU A 71 3.57 3.23 8.07
C GLU A 71 4.65 4.01 8.84
N TRP A 72 4.43 4.31 10.14
CA TRP A 72 5.33 5.13 10.95
C TRP A 72 5.68 4.55 12.33
N ASP A 73 4.92 3.57 12.82
CA ASP A 73 5.32 2.83 14.01
C ASP A 73 6.69 2.17 13.81
N PRO A 74 7.44 1.89 14.90
CA PRO A 74 8.79 1.32 14.80
C PRO A 74 8.82 0.06 13.93
N LEU A 75 9.71 0.04 12.93
CA LEU A 75 9.83 -1.06 11.99
C LEU A 75 10.66 -2.21 12.59
N GLU A 76 10.08 -3.40 12.67
CA GLU A 76 10.75 -4.59 13.25
C GLU A 76 11.22 -5.59 12.18
N GLU A 77 10.39 -5.87 11.17
CA GLU A 77 10.69 -6.79 10.07
C GLU A 77 10.17 -6.24 8.73
N VAL A 78 10.95 -6.39 7.66
CA VAL A 78 10.60 -5.90 6.31
C VAL A 78 11.05 -6.87 5.21
N ILE A 79 10.27 -6.96 4.14
CA ILE A 79 10.65 -7.63 2.90
C ILE A 79 11.22 -6.59 1.94
N VAL A 80 12.46 -6.78 1.49
CA VAL A 80 13.10 -5.93 0.48
C VAL A 80 13.21 -6.70 -0.84
N GLY A 81 12.80 -6.06 -1.93
CA GLY A 81 12.76 -6.66 -3.25
C GLY A 81 14.12 -7.05 -3.84
N ARG A 82 14.07 -7.58 -5.07
CA ARG A 82 15.21 -7.97 -5.89
C ARG A 82 15.10 -7.32 -7.27
N ALA A 83 16.23 -6.88 -7.81
CA ALA A 83 16.33 -6.33 -9.16
C ALA A 83 16.93 -7.36 -10.15
N GLU A 84 17.45 -8.46 -9.62
CA GLU A 84 18.03 -9.55 -10.39
C GLU A 84 17.02 -10.10 -11.40
N ASN A 85 17.50 -10.35 -12.62
CA ASN A 85 16.74 -10.96 -13.71
C ASN A 85 15.46 -10.21 -14.11
N ALA A 86 15.27 -8.95 -13.72
CA ALA A 86 14.08 -8.20 -14.09
C ALA A 86 13.91 -8.14 -15.63
N CYS A 87 12.72 -8.48 -16.11
CA CYS A 87 12.36 -8.46 -17.53
C CYS A 87 11.42 -7.29 -17.85
N VAL A 88 11.59 -6.74 -19.04
CA VAL A 88 10.67 -5.76 -19.61
C VAL A 88 9.37 -6.48 -19.96
N PRO A 89 8.21 -6.03 -19.47
CA PRO A 89 6.95 -6.70 -19.79
C PRO A 89 6.61 -6.55 -21.29
N PRO A 90 5.93 -7.54 -21.91
CA PRO A 90 5.37 -7.38 -23.25
C PRO A 90 4.51 -6.12 -23.34
N PHE A 91 4.57 -5.41 -24.47
CA PHE A 91 3.84 -4.14 -24.64
C PHE A 91 2.36 -4.34 -24.97
N THR A 92 1.60 -4.76 -23.97
CA THR A 92 0.15 -4.94 -23.98
C THR A 92 -0.59 -3.64 -23.67
N VAL A 93 -1.92 -3.65 -23.74
CA VAL A 93 -2.76 -2.45 -23.59
C VAL A 93 -2.63 -1.86 -22.17
N GLU A 94 -2.55 -2.71 -21.15
CA GLU A 94 -2.38 -2.31 -19.76
C GLU A 94 -1.00 -1.73 -19.48
N VAL A 95 0.06 -2.26 -20.11
CA VAL A 95 1.41 -1.68 -20.02
C VAL A 95 1.44 -0.31 -20.68
N LYS A 96 0.80 -0.18 -21.84
CA LYS A 96 0.68 1.11 -22.54
C LYS A 96 -0.07 2.15 -21.72
N ALA A 97 -1.17 1.77 -21.07
CA ALA A 97 -1.99 2.67 -20.25
C ALA A 97 -1.26 3.19 -19.00
N ASN A 98 -0.32 2.40 -18.47
CA ASN A 98 0.37 2.69 -17.21
C ASN A 98 1.77 3.29 -17.39
N THR A 99 2.20 3.56 -18.63
CA THR A 99 3.55 4.06 -18.91
C THR A 99 3.53 5.30 -19.80
N TYR A 100 4.47 6.22 -19.58
CA TYR A 100 4.59 7.43 -20.39
C TYR A 100 4.96 7.12 -21.84
N GLU A 101 4.38 7.88 -22.77
CA GLU A 101 4.53 7.69 -24.23
C GLU A 101 5.99 7.67 -24.69
N LYS A 102 6.84 8.46 -24.04
CA LYS A 102 8.29 8.52 -24.25
C LYS A 102 8.96 7.13 -24.23
N TYR A 103 8.45 6.22 -23.41
CA TYR A 103 9.05 4.90 -23.21
C TYR A 103 8.34 3.78 -23.99
N TRP A 104 7.23 4.05 -24.69
CA TRP A 104 6.55 3.04 -25.49
C TRP A 104 7.47 2.34 -26.51
N PRO A 105 8.35 3.03 -27.26
CA PRO A 105 9.27 2.37 -28.18
C PRO A 105 10.24 1.41 -27.48
N PHE A 106 10.59 1.70 -26.22
CA PHE A 106 11.43 0.80 -25.43
C PHE A 106 10.70 -0.51 -25.11
N TYR A 107 9.46 -0.45 -24.62
CA TYR A 107 8.67 -1.65 -24.33
C TYR A 107 8.34 -2.45 -25.60
N GLN A 108 8.02 -1.78 -26.71
CA GLN A 108 7.78 -2.43 -28.00
C GLN A 108 9.00 -3.22 -28.48
N LYS A 109 10.21 -2.69 -28.29
CA LYS A 109 11.45 -3.30 -28.74
C LYS A 109 11.99 -4.36 -27.78
N HIS A 110 11.82 -4.15 -26.47
CA HIS A 110 12.48 -4.94 -25.44
C HIS A 110 11.54 -5.85 -24.64
N GLY A 111 10.23 -5.84 -24.90
CA GLY A 111 9.27 -6.71 -24.21
C GLY A 111 9.65 -8.19 -24.28
N GLY A 112 9.68 -8.86 -23.12
CA GLY A 112 10.14 -10.24 -22.93
C GLY A 112 11.64 -10.40 -22.72
N HIS A 113 12.45 -9.35 -22.92
CA HIS A 113 13.88 -9.36 -22.64
C HIS A 113 14.21 -8.79 -21.26
N TYR A 114 15.41 -9.09 -20.75
CA TYR A 114 15.93 -8.46 -19.55
C TYR A 114 16.09 -6.94 -19.72
N PHE A 115 15.90 -6.21 -18.62
CA PHE A 115 16.36 -4.83 -18.55
C PHE A 115 17.89 -4.75 -18.76
N PRO A 116 18.42 -3.57 -19.17
CA PRO A 116 19.85 -3.40 -19.38
C PRO A 116 20.67 -3.84 -18.16
N LYS A 117 21.56 -4.82 -18.36
CA LYS A 117 22.30 -5.50 -17.28
C LYS A 117 23.12 -4.53 -16.43
N ASP A 118 23.69 -3.50 -17.05
CA ASP A 118 24.48 -2.49 -16.34
C ASP A 118 23.64 -1.65 -15.38
N HIS A 119 22.37 -1.39 -15.72
CA HIS A 119 21.43 -0.72 -14.81
C HIS A 119 21.00 -1.65 -13.68
N LEU A 120 20.70 -2.91 -13.99
CA LEU A 120 20.35 -3.91 -12.98
C LEU A 120 21.47 -4.12 -11.96
N LYS A 121 22.73 -4.18 -12.42
CA LYS A 121 23.89 -4.32 -11.53
C LYS A 121 23.99 -3.18 -10.52
N LYS A 122 23.77 -1.94 -10.95
CA LYS A 122 23.77 -0.77 -10.06
C LYS A 122 22.61 -0.83 -9.06
N ALA A 123 21.41 -1.13 -9.53
CA ALA A 123 20.23 -1.26 -8.67
C ALA A 123 20.40 -2.35 -7.60
N VAL A 124 20.98 -3.50 -7.96
CA VAL A 124 21.31 -4.55 -6.98
C VAL A 124 22.27 -4.01 -5.91
N THR A 125 23.34 -3.30 -6.30
CA THR A 125 24.27 -2.71 -5.33
C THR A 125 23.59 -1.71 -4.39
N GLU A 126 22.73 -0.85 -4.92
CA GLU A 126 21.97 0.13 -4.12
C GLU A 126 21.01 -0.57 -3.13
N ILE A 127 20.32 -1.62 -3.57
CA ILE A 127 19.38 -2.38 -2.73
C ILE A 127 20.11 -3.18 -1.65
N GLU A 128 21.26 -3.79 -1.95
CA GLU A 128 22.05 -4.49 -0.94
C GLU A 128 22.54 -3.52 0.15
N GLU A 129 22.96 -2.31 -0.23
CA GLU A 129 23.37 -1.31 0.75
C GLU A 129 22.19 -0.80 1.59
N MET A 130 21.02 -0.61 0.99
CA MET A 130 19.79 -0.34 1.74
C MET A 130 19.49 -1.44 2.76
N CYS A 131 19.68 -2.72 2.38
CA CYS A 131 19.50 -3.84 3.30
C CYS A 131 20.51 -3.81 4.45
N ASN A 132 21.76 -3.41 4.20
CA ASN A 132 22.78 -3.26 5.24
C ASN A 132 22.37 -2.18 6.24
N ILE A 133 21.94 -1.02 5.75
CA ILE A 133 21.46 0.09 6.57
C ILE A 133 20.29 -0.35 7.46
N LEU A 134 19.27 -1.01 6.90
CA LEU A 134 18.12 -1.51 7.68
C LEU A 134 18.53 -2.47 8.80
N LYS A 135 19.47 -3.38 8.53
CA LYS A 135 19.99 -4.29 9.56
C LYS A 135 20.76 -3.56 10.65
N MET A 136 21.53 -2.52 10.30
CA MET A 136 22.23 -1.69 11.28
C MET A 136 21.24 -0.93 12.17
N GLU A 137 20.09 -0.52 11.64
CA GLU A 137 18.98 0.09 12.40
C GLU A 137 18.17 -0.94 13.23
N GLY A 138 18.58 -2.22 13.26
CA GLY A 138 17.93 -3.27 14.05
C GLY A 138 16.73 -3.93 13.38
N VAL A 139 16.47 -3.65 12.10
CA VAL A 139 15.35 -4.23 11.34
C VAL A 139 15.72 -5.60 10.78
N THR A 140 14.83 -6.58 10.96
CA THR A 140 14.94 -7.89 10.30
C THR A 140 14.62 -7.76 8.82
N VAL A 141 15.56 -8.12 7.94
CA VAL A 141 15.37 -8.03 6.48
C VAL A 141 15.18 -9.41 5.86
N ARG A 142 14.03 -9.62 5.22
CA ARG A 142 13.72 -10.78 4.39
C ARG A 142 13.89 -10.43 2.91
N ARG A 143 14.34 -11.39 2.10
CA ARG A 143 14.51 -11.22 0.66
C ARG A 143 13.75 -12.33 -0.08
N PRO A 144 13.09 -12.03 -1.22
CA PRO A 144 12.49 -13.07 -2.05
C PRO A 144 13.56 -13.97 -2.66
N ASP A 145 13.19 -15.16 -3.11
CA ASP A 145 14.11 -16.05 -3.82
C ASP A 145 14.45 -15.49 -5.21
N PRO A 146 15.67 -15.71 -5.72
CA PRO A 146 16.00 -15.37 -7.11
C PRO A 146 15.19 -16.22 -8.08
N ILE A 147 14.45 -15.57 -8.98
CA ILE A 147 13.62 -16.21 -10.01
C ILE A 147 14.10 -15.75 -11.39
N ASP A 148 13.94 -16.61 -12.40
CA ASP A 148 14.09 -16.25 -13.81
C ASP A 148 12.74 -15.75 -14.37
N TRP A 149 12.59 -14.43 -14.45
CA TRP A 149 11.40 -13.76 -14.95
C TRP A 149 11.23 -13.85 -16.47
N SER A 150 12.21 -14.36 -17.20
CA SER A 150 12.13 -14.53 -18.66
C SER A 150 11.32 -15.76 -19.07
N LEU A 151 11.03 -16.66 -18.12
CA LEU A 151 10.24 -17.85 -18.35
C LEU A 151 8.82 -17.48 -18.80
N LYS A 152 8.45 -18.03 -19.96
CA LYS A 152 7.11 -17.89 -20.51
C LYS A 152 6.16 -18.84 -19.78
N TYR A 153 5.01 -18.33 -19.38
CA TYR A 153 3.95 -19.11 -18.75
C TYR A 153 2.65 -18.93 -19.52
N LYS A 154 1.80 -19.97 -19.43
CA LYS A 154 0.54 -20.04 -20.15
C LYS A 154 -0.58 -20.43 -19.20
N THR A 155 -1.66 -19.66 -19.23
CA THR A 155 -2.95 -19.99 -18.63
C THR A 155 -3.92 -20.38 -19.76
N PRO A 156 -5.15 -20.84 -19.45
CA PRO A 156 -6.16 -21.07 -20.48
C PRO A 156 -6.48 -19.82 -21.32
N ASP A 157 -6.38 -18.63 -20.72
CA ASP A 157 -6.85 -17.38 -21.31
C ASP A 157 -5.74 -16.56 -21.99
N PHE A 158 -4.50 -16.66 -21.51
CA PHE A 158 -3.39 -15.86 -22.03
C PHE A 158 -2.02 -16.53 -21.84
N GLU A 159 -1.02 -15.93 -22.49
CA GLU A 159 0.38 -16.34 -22.36
C GLU A 159 1.25 -15.10 -22.18
N SER A 160 2.22 -15.14 -21.26
CA SER A 160 3.08 -14.00 -20.95
C SER A 160 4.44 -14.44 -20.40
N THR A 161 5.32 -13.48 -20.15
CA THR A 161 6.58 -13.61 -19.38
C THR A 161 6.46 -12.82 -18.08
N GLY A 162 7.38 -13.01 -17.13
CA GLY A 162 7.38 -12.29 -15.84
C GLY A 162 6.60 -13.00 -14.72
N LYS A 163 6.67 -14.32 -14.64
CA LYS A 163 6.08 -15.14 -13.57
C LYS A 163 7.02 -15.33 -12.40
#